data_AF-A0A1I7K7A5-F1
#
_entry.id   AF-A0A1I7K7A5-F1
#
_cell.length_a   1.000
_cell.length_b   1.000
_cell.length_c   1.000
_cell.angle_alpha   90.00
_cell.angle_beta   90.00
_cell.angle_gamma   90.00
#
_symmetry.space_group_name_H-M   'P 1'
#
loop_
_entity.id
_entity.type
_entity.pdbx_description
1 polymer ?
#
loop_
_entity_poly.entity_id
_entity_poly.type
_entity_poly.pdbx_seq_one_letter_code
_entity_poly.pdbx_strand_id
1 'polypeptide(L)'
;MKNLYLLFVLLLAGCVPEQKSDTRQVVEVESTVKTKAECEKCPASNYAGPEPDTVFTFSNGKKLLICGYSEILDNRKAYSEFILSECGNDSIVDFWGAVEAYEVEYASDTLQLQKIELLAVGDNRTLVKEKWLTEYFYYKEDILQREKKLNSKIGYSQSQIEQTLQEYEHTQWKTQNGSSEAYTEEKMELANRLMIAAASGSGKAESYFKKFDSDFQPDGAYAEWYQQMADLLAFAKKYRTQE
;
A
#
# COMPACT_ATOMS: atom_id res chain seq x y z
N MET A 1 8.45 -7.76 -69.70
CA MET A 1 7.92 -6.72 -70.59
C MET A 1 8.12 -5.35 -69.95
N LYS A 2 8.87 -4.48 -70.66
CA LYS A 2 8.77 -3.01 -70.74
C LYS A 2 9.10 -2.19 -69.48
N ASN A 3 10.26 -1.52 -69.44
CA ASN A 3 10.54 -0.16 -69.97
C ASN A 3 10.56 0.83 -68.78
N LEU A 4 11.33 1.92 -68.71
CA LEU A 4 11.90 2.77 -69.75
C LEU A 4 13.06 3.61 -69.19
N TYR A 5 13.89 4.05 -70.10
CA TYR A 5 15.13 4.82 -69.98
C TYR A 5 15.00 6.35 -69.72
N LEU A 6 16.16 6.93 -69.40
CA LEU A 6 16.76 8.20 -69.90
C LEU A 6 16.30 9.59 -69.36
N LEU A 7 17.25 10.23 -68.63
CA LEU A 7 18.09 11.40 -69.00
C LEU A 7 17.55 12.86 -69.04
N PHE A 8 18.55 13.76 -68.84
CA PHE A 8 18.67 15.22 -69.03
C PHE A 8 18.27 16.12 -67.83
N VAL A 9 18.99 17.11 -67.27
CA VAL A 9 20.30 17.85 -67.41
C VAL A 9 20.01 19.38 -67.32
N LEU A 10 21.00 20.14 -66.76
CA LEU A 10 21.19 21.62 -66.69
C LEU A 10 20.52 22.35 -65.50
N LEU A 11 21.26 22.94 -64.55
CA LEU A 11 22.17 24.13 -64.54
C LEU A 11 21.44 25.49 -64.48
N LEU A 12 22.01 26.37 -63.63
CA LEU A 12 22.02 27.85 -63.57
C LEU A 12 21.67 28.32 -62.13
N ALA A 13 22.65 28.77 -61.33
CA ALA A 13 23.28 30.10 -61.29
C ALA A 13 22.52 31.10 -60.41
N GLY A 14 23.23 31.79 -59.48
CA GLY A 14 22.81 33.11 -59.00
C GLY A 14 22.87 33.35 -57.49
N CYS A 15 23.70 34.32 -57.10
CA CYS A 15 24.02 34.82 -55.77
C CYS A 15 22.85 35.40 -54.96
N VAL A 16 22.94 35.35 -53.62
CA VAL A 16 22.62 36.50 -52.74
C VAL A 16 23.51 36.43 -51.48
N PRO A 17 24.34 37.45 -51.20
CA PRO A 17 24.87 37.67 -49.85
C PRO A 17 23.97 38.69 -49.15
N GLU A 18 23.30 38.30 -48.07
CA GLU A 18 22.49 39.23 -47.27
C GLU A 18 23.14 39.52 -45.91
N GLN A 19 23.07 40.79 -45.56
CA GLN A 19 23.73 41.48 -44.46
C GLN A 19 23.44 40.86 -43.09
N LYS A 20 24.49 40.72 -42.27
CA LYS A 20 24.34 40.67 -40.81
C LYS A 20 23.98 42.07 -40.31
N SER A 21 22.73 42.27 -39.88
CA SER A 21 22.36 43.38 -39.01
C SER A 21 22.56 42.98 -37.55
N ASP A 22 23.33 43.82 -36.86
CA ASP A 22 23.58 43.85 -35.43
C ASP A 22 22.28 44.19 -34.65
N THR A 23 21.93 43.37 -33.66
CA THR A 23 20.92 43.74 -32.65
C THR A 23 21.39 43.32 -31.27
N ARG A 24 21.64 44.34 -30.44
CA ARG A 24 21.86 44.30 -29.00
C ARG A 24 20.86 43.39 -28.29
N GLN A 25 21.39 42.50 -27.44
CA GLN A 25 20.62 41.81 -26.41
C GLN A 25 20.10 42.81 -25.36
N VAL A 26 18.78 42.95 -25.30
CA VAL A 26 18.08 43.38 -24.08
C VAL A 26 17.84 42.10 -23.29
N VAL A 27 18.48 41.99 -22.13
CA VAL A 27 18.24 40.90 -21.19
C VAL A 27 16.89 41.16 -20.53
N GLU A 28 15.88 40.43 -20.99
CA GLU A 28 14.59 40.31 -20.34
C GLU A 28 14.76 39.34 -19.16
N VAL A 29 14.63 39.86 -17.95
CA VAL A 29 14.62 39.06 -16.73
C VAL A 29 13.24 38.42 -16.65
N GLU A 30 13.13 37.19 -17.15
CA GLU A 30 11.97 36.34 -16.92
C GLU A 30 11.87 36.02 -15.42
N SER A 31 10.98 36.75 -14.73
CA SER A 31 10.42 36.31 -13.47
C SER A 31 9.51 35.12 -13.76
N THR A 32 10.03 33.92 -13.60
CA THR A 32 9.22 32.70 -13.62
C THR A 32 8.31 32.68 -12.39
N VAL A 33 7.10 33.20 -12.58
CA VAL A 33 5.94 32.88 -11.74
C VAL A 33 5.79 31.37 -11.83
N LYS A 34 6.05 30.65 -10.73
CA LYS A 34 5.68 29.24 -10.60
C LYS A 34 4.17 29.16 -10.81
N THR A 35 3.77 28.77 -12.01
CA THR A 35 2.41 28.37 -12.32
C THR A 35 2.03 27.27 -11.35
N LYS A 36 0.82 27.40 -10.78
CA LYS A 36 0.19 26.43 -9.89
C LYS A 36 0.35 25.05 -10.52
N ALA A 37 1.26 24.23 -9.99
CA ALA A 37 1.52 22.91 -10.53
C ALA A 37 0.20 22.15 -10.57
N GLU A 38 -0.31 21.88 -11.77
CA GLU A 38 -1.47 21.05 -11.94
C GLU A 38 -1.11 19.67 -11.40
N CYS A 39 -1.95 19.12 -10.52
CA CYS A 39 -1.73 17.86 -9.81
C CYS A 39 -1.95 16.65 -10.73
N GLU A 40 -1.42 16.76 -11.94
CA GLU A 40 -1.57 15.80 -13.03
C GLU A 40 -0.50 14.73 -12.98
N LYS A 41 0.53 14.93 -12.15
CA LYS A 41 1.68 14.03 -12.06
C LYS A 41 2.04 13.69 -10.63
N CYS A 42 2.29 12.41 -10.45
CA CYS A 42 2.92 11.85 -9.27
C CYS A 42 4.44 12.07 -9.31
N PRO A 43 5.11 12.12 -8.15
CA PRO A 43 6.56 12.12 -8.09
C PRO A 43 7.14 10.92 -8.84
N ALA A 44 8.25 11.14 -9.55
CA ALA A 44 8.96 10.06 -10.23
C ALA A 44 9.45 9.02 -9.20
N SER A 45 9.12 7.74 -9.42
CA SER A 45 9.51 6.65 -8.52
C SER A 45 9.61 5.33 -9.26
N ASN A 46 10.24 4.34 -8.62
CA ASN A 46 10.23 2.95 -9.10
C ASN A 46 8.99 2.17 -8.64
N TYR A 47 8.09 2.81 -7.89
CA TYR A 47 6.95 2.17 -7.23
C TYR A 47 5.63 2.37 -7.98
N ALA A 48 5.49 3.48 -8.68
CA ALA A 48 4.25 3.85 -9.36
C ALA A 48 4.51 4.65 -10.64
N GLY A 49 3.56 4.57 -11.56
CA GLY A 49 3.53 5.40 -12.77
C GLY A 49 3.33 6.89 -12.47
N PRO A 50 3.56 7.75 -13.46
CA PRO A 50 3.50 9.21 -13.27
C PRO A 50 2.06 9.74 -13.13
N GLU A 51 1.03 8.96 -13.44
CA GLU A 51 -0.36 9.41 -13.43
C GLU A 51 -1.03 9.07 -12.09
N PRO A 52 -1.71 10.02 -11.44
CA PRO A 52 -2.46 9.73 -10.23
C PRO A 52 -3.70 8.91 -10.57
N ASP A 53 -3.94 7.85 -9.80
CA ASP A 53 -5.20 7.10 -9.88
C ASP A 53 -6.33 7.92 -9.23
N THR A 54 -6.06 8.51 -8.06
CA THR A 54 -7.06 9.28 -7.30
C THR A 54 -6.45 10.54 -6.69
N VAL A 55 -7.21 11.64 -6.72
CA VAL A 55 -6.83 12.95 -6.16
C VAL A 55 -7.81 13.36 -5.07
N PHE A 56 -7.31 13.62 -3.87
CA PHE A 56 -8.08 14.11 -2.73
C PHE A 56 -7.81 15.60 -2.53
N THR A 57 -8.86 16.42 -2.55
CA THR A 57 -8.73 17.87 -2.35
C THR A 57 -9.23 18.26 -0.97
N PHE A 58 -8.34 18.83 -0.17
CA PHE A 58 -8.60 19.30 1.19
C PHE A 58 -9.12 20.74 1.20
N SER A 59 -9.78 21.12 2.29
CA SER A 59 -10.44 22.40 2.48
C SER A 59 -9.46 23.59 2.45
N ASN A 60 -8.21 23.37 2.86
CA ASN A 60 -7.11 24.33 2.74
C ASN A 60 -6.52 24.41 1.32
N GLY A 61 -7.09 23.72 0.34
CA GLY A 61 -6.65 23.70 -1.05
C GLY A 61 -5.46 22.78 -1.33
N LYS A 62 -4.88 22.15 -0.30
CA LYS A 62 -3.88 21.09 -0.46
C LYS A 62 -4.51 19.85 -1.07
N LYS A 63 -3.69 19.03 -1.71
CA LYS A 63 -4.14 17.81 -2.38
C LYS A 63 -3.20 16.66 -2.09
N LEU A 64 -3.78 15.49 -1.83
CA LEU A 64 -3.05 14.23 -1.78
C LEU A 64 -3.38 13.39 -3.02
N LEU A 65 -2.38 12.67 -3.51
CA LEU A 65 -2.45 11.85 -4.71
C LEU A 65 -2.13 10.41 -4.33
N ILE A 66 -2.99 9.48 -4.73
CA ILE A 66 -2.65 8.05 -4.76
C ILE A 66 -2.22 7.71 -6.18
N CYS A 67 -1.05 7.08 -6.29
CA CYS A 67 -0.45 6.66 -7.55
C CYS A 67 0.01 5.22 -7.40
N GLY A 68 -0.48 4.31 -8.24
CA GLY A 68 -0.17 2.90 -8.11
C GLY A 68 -1.31 2.03 -8.63
N TYR A 69 -1.36 0.80 -8.14
CA TYR A 69 -2.33 -0.19 -8.59
C TYR A 69 -3.64 -0.09 -7.80
N SER A 70 -4.75 -0.26 -8.50
CA SER A 70 -6.07 -0.42 -7.90
C SER A 70 -6.86 -1.52 -8.59
N GLU A 71 -7.68 -2.22 -7.81
CA GLU A 71 -8.54 -3.30 -8.28
C GLU A 71 -9.90 -3.29 -7.57
N ILE A 72 -10.83 -4.11 -8.05
CA ILE A 72 -12.11 -4.32 -7.37
C ILE A 72 -12.04 -5.63 -6.59
N LEU A 73 -11.98 -5.51 -5.26
CA LEU A 73 -12.00 -6.62 -4.32
C LEU A 73 -13.37 -6.65 -3.62
N ASP A 74 -14.11 -7.74 -3.75
CA ASP A 74 -15.41 -7.94 -3.07
C ASP A 74 -16.40 -6.76 -3.29
N ASN A 75 -16.47 -6.27 -4.53
CA ASN A 75 -17.26 -5.10 -4.98
C ASN A 75 -16.81 -3.74 -4.42
N ARG A 76 -15.58 -3.63 -3.93
CA ARG A 76 -14.99 -2.38 -3.42
C ARG A 76 -13.66 -2.10 -4.09
N LYS A 77 -13.33 -0.83 -4.29
CA LYS A 77 -12.01 -0.45 -4.81
C LYS A 77 -10.96 -0.62 -3.72
N ALA A 78 -9.97 -1.46 -3.98
CA ALA A 78 -8.81 -1.67 -3.13
C ALA A 78 -7.54 -1.22 -3.84
N TYR A 79 -6.55 -0.81 -3.06
CA TYR A 79 -5.25 -0.35 -3.54
C TYR A 79 -4.14 -1.23 -2.98
N SER A 80 -3.15 -1.51 -3.83
CA SER A 80 -1.91 -2.19 -3.50
C SER A 80 -0.79 -1.57 -4.35
N GLU A 81 0.47 -1.75 -3.95
CA GLU A 81 1.63 -1.20 -4.69
C GLU A 81 1.43 0.27 -5.09
N PHE A 82 1.24 1.14 -4.10
CA PHE A 82 0.94 2.55 -4.35
C PHE A 82 1.75 3.47 -3.45
N ILE A 83 1.95 4.69 -3.94
CA ILE A 83 2.50 5.81 -3.18
C ILE A 83 1.40 6.80 -2.83
N LEU A 84 1.55 7.45 -1.68
CA LEU A 84 0.83 8.67 -1.34
C LEU A 84 1.78 9.84 -1.50
N SER A 85 1.35 10.91 -2.16
CA SER A 85 2.16 12.12 -2.32
C SER A 85 1.33 13.38 -2.14
N GLU A 86 1.99 14.48 -1.77
CA GLU A 86 1.36 15.80 -1.70
C GLU A 86 1.57 16.54 -3.03
N CYS A 87 0.49 17.04 -3.63
CA CYS A 87 0.57 17.73 -4.90
C CYS A 87 1.45 18.98 -4.84
N GLY A 88 2.27 19.18 -5.89
CA GLY A 88 3.18 20.32 -5.99
C GLY A 88 4.46 20.14 -5.18
N ASN A 89 4.62 18.98 -4.54
CA ASN A 89 5.84 18.54 -3.90
C ASN A 89 6.34 17.27 -4.59
N ASP A 90 7.64 17.21 -4.90
CA ASP A 90 8.27 16.04 -5.51
C ASP A 90 8.56 14.92 -4.49
N SER A 91 8.02 15.03 -3.27
CA SER A 91 8.22 14.06 -2.19
C SER A 91 7.08 13.05 -2.08
N ILE A 92 7.44 11.80 -1.91
CA ILE A 92 6.54 10.72 -1.50
C ILE A 92 6.32 10.80 0.01
N VAL A 93 5.05 10.79 0.44
CA VAL A 93 4.68 10.71 1.87
C VAL A 93 5.00 9.31 2.41
N ASP A 94 4.55 8.27 1.70
CA ASP A 94 4.90 6.88 2.00
C ASP A 94 4.60 5.95 0.80
N PHE A 95 5.03 4.70 0.91
CA PHE A 95 4.76 3.61 -0.04
C PHE A 95 4.11 2.42 0.66
N TRP A 96 3.13 1.81 0.00
CA TRP A 96 2.44 0.59 0.43
C TRP A 96 2.69 -0.52 -0.59
N GLY A 97 3.09 -1.69 -0.08
CA GLY A 97 3.61 -2.79 -0.89
C GLY A 97 2.55 -3.55 -1.68
N ALA A 98 3.01 -4.40 -2.60
CA ALA A 98 2.14 -5.20 -3.48
C ALA A 98 1.36 -6.31 -2.73
N VAL A 99 1.86 -6.77 -1.59
CA VAL A 99 1.21 -7.80 -0.76
C VAL A 99 0.18 -7.22 0.22
N GLU A 100 0.04 -5.90 0.26
CA GLU A 100 -0.92 -5.22 1.11
C GLU A 100 -2.16 -4.82 0.32
N ALA A 101 -3.31 -4.77 0.99
CA ALA A 101 -4.55 -4.27 0.40
C ALA A 101 -5.15 -3.18 1.28
N TYR A 102 -5.52 -2.05 0.68
CA TYR A 102 -6.13 -0.92 1.38
C TYR A 102 -7.44 -0.49 0.74
N GLU A 103 -8.50 -0.36 1.54
CA GLU A 103 -9.66 0.45 1.20
C GLU A 103 -9.35 1.92 1.50
N VAL A 104 -9.89 2.83 0.68
CA VAL A 104 -9.66 4.27 0.84
C VAL A 104 -10.97 5.00 0.99
N GLU A 105 -11.08 5.78 2.06
CA GLU A 105 -12.22 6.65 2.34
C GLU A 105 -11.73 8.09 2.51
N TYR A 106 -12.49 9.05 1.97
CA TYR A 106 -12.22 10.47 2.16
C TYR A 106 -13.49 11.17 2.64
N ALA A 107 -13.44 11.68 3.86
CA ALA A 107 -14.58 12.34 4.49
C ALA A 107 -14.11 13.36 5.53
N SER A 108 -14.85 14.47 5.67
CA SER A 108 -14.58 15.50 6.67
C SER A 108 -13.12 15.98 6.69
N ASP A 109 -12.57 16.27 5.51
CA ASP A 109 -11.20 16.75 5.33
C ASP A 109 -10.11 15.79 5.84
N THR A 110 -10.43 14.49 5.87
CA THR A 110 -9.54 13.43 6.33
C THR A 110 -9.53 12.29 5.33
N LEU A 111 -8.34 11.92 4.88
CA LEU A 111 -8.10 10.70 4.10
C LEU A 111 -7.82 9.54 5.04
N GLN A 112 -8.49 8.43 4.81
CA GLN A 112 -8.37 7.19 5.57
C GLN A 112 -7.88 6.08 4.66
N LEU A 113 -6.74 5.48 4.98
CA LEU A 113 -6.25 4.24 4.36
C LEU A 113 -6.51 3.10 5.34
N GLN A 114 -7.41 2.18 4.98
CA GLN A 114 -7.90 1.12 5.83
C GLN A 114 -7.30 -0.20 5.37
N LYS A 115 -6.32 -0.73 6.11
CA LYS A 115 -5.62 -1.97 5.76
C LYS A 115 -6.57 -3.16 5.92
N ILE A 116 -6.73 -3.93 4.85
CA ILE A 116 -7.52 -5.15 4.81
C ILE A 116 -6.59 -6.34 5.05
N GLU A 117 -6.97 -7.21 5.99
CA GLU A 117 -6.21 -8.40 6.35
C GLU A 117 -7.14 -9.61 6.41
N LEU A 118 -6.58 -10.81 6.17
CA LEU A 118 -7.29 -12.06 6.39
C LEU A 118 -7.20 -12.46 7.86
N LEU A 119 -8.29 -12.32 8.60
CA LEU A 119 -8.33 -12.45 10.06
C LEU A 119 -9.37 -13.48 10.50
N ALA A 120 -9.02 -14.28 11.51
CA ALA A 120 -9.89 -15.33 12.08
C ALA A 120 -10.95 -14.75 13.03
N VAL A 121 -11.75 -13.80 12.56
CA VAL A 121 -12.71 -13.02 13.36
C VAL A 121 -14.15 -13.13 12.86
N GLY A 122 -14.39 -13.94 11.81
CA GLY A 122 -15.72 -14.22 11.32
C GLY A 122 -16.54 -15.06 12.30
N ASP A 123 -17.74 -15.44 11.88
CA ASP A 123 -18.57 -16.38 12.64
C ASP A 123 -17.79 -17.66 12.93
N ASN A 124 -17.85 -18.11 14.19
CA ASN A 124 -17.05 -19.23 14.70
C ASN A 124 -15.53 -19.06 14.55
N ARG A 125 -15.01 -17.82 14.48
CA ARG A 125 -13.58 -17.49 14.26
C ARG A 125 -13.04 -18.02 12.93
N THR A 126 -13.89 -18.03 11.89
CA THR A 126 -13.47 -18.30 10.51
C THR A 126 -12.66 -17.14 9.95
N LEU A 127 -11.82 -17.44 8.95
CA LEU A 127 -11.05 -16.41 8.24
C LEU A 127 -11.98 -15.56 7.37
N VAL A 128 -11.91 -14.25 7.58
CA VAL A 128 -12.63 -13.24 6.80
C VAL A 128 -11.70 -12.07 6.52
N LYS A 129 -11.90 -11.39 5.39
CA LYS A 129 -11.19 -10.14 5.10
C LYS A 129 -11.81 -9.02 5.92
N GLU A 130 -11.02 -8.42 6.78
CA GLU A 130 -11.49 -7.36 7.68
C GLU A 130 -10.48 -6.22 7.80
N LYS A 131 -10.96 -5.05 8.18
CA LYS A 131 -10.12 -3.86 8.38
C LYS A 131 -9.31 -4.05 9.67
N TRP A 132 -7.99 -4.16 9.56
CA TRP A 132 -7.11 -4.34 10.72
C TRP A 132 -6.74 -3.01 11.38
N LEU A 133 -6.32 -2.04 10.57
CA LEU A 133 -5.92 -0.71 11.03
C LEU A 133 -6.38 0.35 10.04
N THR A 134 -6.52 1.58 10.54
CA THR A 134 -6.77 2.77 9.72
C THR A 134 -5.64 3.77 9.92
N GLU A 135 -5.06 4.23 8.82
CA GLU A 135 -4.18 5.39 8.80
C GLU A 135 -4.97 6.62 8.37
N TYR A 136 -4.91 7.67 9.19
CA TYR A 136 -5.58 8.94 8.99
C TYR A 136 -4.56 9.99 8.53
N PHE A 137 -4.92 10.72 7.48
CA PHE A 137 -4.15 11.83 6.94
C PHE A 137 -5.05 13.06 6.89
N TYR A 138 -4.64 14.12 7.58
CA TYR A 138 -5.38 15.38 7.68
C TYR A 138 -4.42 16.55 7.86
N TYR A 139 -4.83 17.76 7.50
CA TYR A 139 -4.01 18.94 7.70
C TYR A 139 -4.33 19.64 9.02
N LYS A 140 -3.29 20.00 9.76
CA LYS A 140 -3.38 20.91 10.90
C LYS A 140 -2.37 22.03 10.69
N GLU A 141 -2.84 23.27 10.63
CA GLU A 141 -1.99 24.45 10.39
C GLU A 141 -1.11 24.29 9.13
N ASP A 142 -1.72 23.78 8.05
CA ASP A 142 -1.07 23.46 6.75
C ASP A 142 0.04 22.39 6.79
N ILE A 143 0.18 21.69 7.91
CA ILE A 143 1.10 20.56 8.07
C ILE A 143 0.30 19.25 8.00
N LEU A 144 0.69 18.37 7.08
CA LEU A 144 0.12 17.03 6.97
C LEU A 144 0.41 16.23 8.24
N GLN A 145 -0.65 15.82 8.92
CA GLN A 145 -0.61 14.92 10.07
C GLN A 145 -0.88 13.49 9.61
N ARG A 146 -0.28 12.53 10.31
CA ARG A 146 -0.55 11.10 10.14
C ARG A 146 -0.82 10.48 11.51
N GLU A 147 -1.93 9.77 11.62
CA GLU A 147 -2.29 8.98 12.80
C GLU A 147 -2.60 7.55 12.37
N LYS A 148 -2.25 6.54 13.18
CA LYS A 148 -2.64 5.15 12.92
C LYS A 148 -3.45 4.63 14.10
N LYS A 149 -4.58 3.98 13.83
CA LYS A 149 -5.41 3.33 14.86
C LYS A 149 -5.72 1.90 14.48
N LEU A 150 -5.68 1.02 15.48
CA LEU A 150 -6.22 -0.33 15.32
C LEU A 150 -7.74 -0.26 15.19
N ASN A 151 -8.32 -1.18 14.43
CA ASN A 151 -9.76 -1.35 14.43
C ASN A 151 -10.18 -2.00 15.77
N SER A 152 -10.82 -1.21 16.63
CA SER A 152 -11.24 -1.64 17.97
C SER A 152 -12.27 -2.79 17.96
N LYS A 153 -12.89 -3.08 16.81
CA LYS A 153 -13.79 -4.22 16.64
C LYS A 153 -13.05 -5.55 16.47
N ILE A 154 -11.75 -5.50 16.18
CA ILE A 154 -10.93 -6.69 16.00
C ILE A 154 -10.35 -7.10 17.35
N GLY A 155 -10.81 -8.24 17.84
CA GLY A 155 -10.32 -8.83 19.07
C GLY A 155 -11.14 -10.04 19.51
N TYR A 156 -10.57 -10.81 20.42
CA TYR A 156 -11.22 -11.95 21.05
C TYR A 156 -11.69 -11.59 22.45
N SER A 157 -12.89 -12.08 22.77
CA SER A 157 -13.34 -12.21 24.15
C SER A 157 -12.49 -13.22 24.92
N GLN A 158 -12.57 -13.19 26.25
CA GLN A 158 -11.87 -14.13 27.11
C GLN A 158 -12.20 -15.60 26.77
N SER A 159 -13.46 -15.90 26.46
CA SER A 159 -13.89 -17.25 26.07
C SER A 159 -13.25 -17.71 24.74
N GLN A 160 -13.16 -16.81 23.74
CA GLN A 160 -12.50 -17.12 22.47
C GLN A 160 -10.99 -17.33 22.65
N ILE A 161 -10.35 -16.55 23.53
CA ILE A 161 -8.94 -16.74 23.91
C ILE A 161 -8.74 -18.13 24.51
N GLU A 162 -9.56 -18.50 25.51
CA GLU A 162 -9.47 -19.81 26.16
C GLU A 162 -9.68 -20.96 25.18
N GLN A 163 -10.65 -20.83 24.28
CA GLN A 163 -10.91 -21.81 23.23
C GLN A 163 -9.71 -21.97 22.29
N THR A 164 -9.08 -20.88 21.86
CA THR A 164 -7.86 -20.92 21.01
C THR A 164 -6.67 -21.57 21.74
N LEU A 165 -6.50 -21.30 23.04
CA LEU A 165 -5.46 -21.95 23.83
C LEU A 165 -5.69 -23.45 23.94
N GLN A 166 -6.94 -23.87 24.18
CA GLN A 166 -7.32 -25.28 24.22
C GLN A 166 -7.06 -25.95 22.87
N GLU A 167 -7.46 -25.33 21.75
CA GLU A 167 -7.19 -25.85 20.41
C GLU A 167 -5.71 -26.16 20.23
N TYR A 168 -4.83 -25.19 20.51
CA TYR A 168 -3.38 -25.35 20.38
C TYR A 168 -2.81 -26.47 21.28
N GLU A 169 -3.31 -26.59 22.51
CA GLU A 169 -2.86 -27.60 23.47
C GLU A 169 -3.29 -29.02 23.09
N HIS A 170 -4.44 -29.18 22.43
CA HIS A 170 -4.95 -30.50 22.00
C HIS A 170 -4.47 -30.91 20.60
N THR A 171 -3.81 -30.02 19.86
CA THR A 171 -3.25 -30.39 18.55
C THR A 171 -2.24 -31.53 18.68
N GLN A 172 -2.37 -32.52 17.80
CA GLN A 172 -1.40 -33.63 17.67
C GLN A 172 -0.23 -33.26 16.74
N TRP A 173 -0.15 -32.01 16.29
CA TRP A 173 0.79 -31.58 15.24
C TRP A 173 2.25 -31.65 15.67
N LYS A 174 2.50 -31.59 16.99
CA LYS A 174 3.83 -31.73 17.61
C LYS A 174 4.45 -33.12 17.44
N THR A 175 3.67 -34.11 16.97
CA THR A 175 4.09 -35.51 16.89
C THR A 175 3.97 -36.13 15.50
N GLN A 176 3.52 -35.36 14.49
CA GLN A 176 3.25 -35.88 13.15
C GLN A 176 4.23 -35.31 12.12
N ASN A 177 5.02 -36.20 11.49
CA ASN A 177 5.86 -35.86 10.33
C ASN A 177 5.04 -36.00 9.04
N GLY A 178 5.06 -34.96 8.21
CA GLY A 178 4.38 -34.89 6.91
C GLY A 178 3.10 -34.05 6.95
N SER A 179 2.96 -33.14 5.99
CA SER A 179 1.81 -32.23 5.88
C SER A 179 1.22 -32.28 4.47
N SER A 180 -0.03 -32.72 4.35
CA SER A 180 -0.85 -32.35 3.19
C SER A 180 -1.17 -30.85 3.23
N GLU A 181 -1.46 -30.23 2.09
CA GLU A 181 -1.81 -28.81 2.00
C GLU A 181 -2.99 -28.43 2.92
N ALA A 182 -4.06 -29.23 2.92
CA ALA A 182 -5.22 -29.02 3.80
C ALA A 182 -4.85 -28.98 5.30
N TYR A 183 -3.88 -29.80 5.70
CA TYR A 183 -3.38 -29.83 7.07
C TYR A 183 -2.51 -28.61 7.39
N THR A 184 -1.83 -28.04 6.40
CA THR A 184 -1.10 -26.78 6.55
C THR A 184 -2.05 -25.59 6.70
N GLU A 185 -3.16 -25.55 5.96
CA GLU A 185 -4.16 -24.46 6.07
C GLU A 185 -4.78 -24.41 7.47
N GLU A 186 -5.23 -25.56 8.01
CA GLU A 186 -5.78 -25.64 9.37
C GLU A 186 -4.80 -25.15 10.45
N LYS A 187 -3.49 -25.40 10.24
CA LYS A 187 -2.44 -24.93 11.12
C LYS A 187 -2.28 -23.43 11.06
N MET A 188 -2.26 -22.86 9.86
CA MET A 188 -2.13 -21.43 9.66
C MET A 188 -3.36 -20.66 10.15
N GLU A 189 -4.55 -21.24 10.06
CA GLU A 189 -5.73 -20.72 10.74
C GLU A 189 -5.54 -20.64 12.25
N LEU A 190 -5.01 -21.70 12.87
CA LEU A 190 -4.74 -21.69 14.31
C LEU A 190 -3.67 -20.66 14.67
N ALA A 191 -2.63 -20.48 13.84
CA ALA A 191 -1.66 -19.40 14.01
C ALA A 191 -2.34 -18.02 13.98
N ASN A 192 -3.26 -17.80 13.04
CA ASN A 192 -4.03 -16.56 12.97
C ASN A 192 -4.90 -16.35 14.23
N ARG A 193 -5.62 -17.40 14.69
CA ARG A 193 -6.37 -17.35 15.95
C ARG A 193 -5.48 -17.01 17.15
N LEU A 194 -4.29 -17.61 17.24
CA LEU A 194 -3.29 -17.32 18.28
C LEU A 194 -2.80 -15.88 18.20
N MET A 195 -2.54 -15.37 16.99
CA MET A 195 -2.16 -13.99 16.76
C MET A 195 -3.24 -13.01 17.25
N ILE A 196 -4.52 -13.25 16.91
CA ILE A 196 -5.62 -12.39 17.38
C ILE A 196 -5.80 -12.49 18.90
N ALA A 197 -5.70 -13.68 19.49
CA ALA A 197 -5.76 -13.86 20.94
C ALA A 197 -4.61 -13.14 21.65
N ALA A 198 -3.40 -13.16 21.07
CA ALA A 198 -2.24 -12.44 21.57
C ALA A 198 -2.42 -10.92 21.44
N ALA A 199 -2.87 -10.44 20.28
CA ALA A 199 -3.21 -9.03 20.04
C ALA A 199 -4.32 -8.56 20.99
N SER A 200 -5.18 -9.48 21.44
CA SER A 200 -6.25 -9.25 22.43
C SER A 200 -5.75 -9.18 23.88
N GLY A 201 -4.48 -9.44 24.14
CA GLY A 201 -3.83 -9.25 25.45
C GLY A 201 -3.39 -10.55 26.14
N SER A 202 -3.56 -11.71 25.51
CA SER A 202 -3.15 -12.99 26.10
C SER A 202 -1.66 -13.26 25.88
N GLY A 203 -0.85 -13.08 26.94
CA GLY A 203 0.59 -13.40 26.91
C GLY A 203 0.88 -14.90 26.68
N LYS A 204 -0.04 -15.78 27.09
CA LYS A 204 0.06 -17.22 26.81
C LYS A 204 -0.16 -17.51 25.33
N ALA A 205 -1.14 -16.86 24.70
CA ALA A 205 -1.36 -16.98 23.26
C ALA A 205 -0.17 -16.43 22.46
N GLU A 206 0.44 -15.31 22.90
CA GLU A 206 1.66 -14.79 22.28
C GLU A 206 2.81 -15.80 22.33
N SER A 207 2.98 -16.45 23.48
CA SER A 207 4.02 -17.47 23.65
C SER A 207 3.79 -18.67 22.73
N TYR A 208 2.54 -19.11 22.59
CA TYR A 208 2.16 -20.19 21.66
C TYR A 208 2.31 -19.79 20.20
N PHE A 209 1.92 -18.56 19.83
CA PHE A 209 2.12 -18.02 18.48
C PHE A 209 3.61 -18.01 18.11
N LYS A 210 4.50 -17.57 18.99
CA LYS A 210 5.96 -17.58 18.74
C LYS A 210 6.52 -18.99 18.62
N LYS A 211 6.03 -19.92 19.44
CA LYS A 211 6.46 -21.32 19.40
C LYS A 211 5.98 -22.03 18.11
N PHE A 212 4.88 -21.57 17.53
CA PHE A 212 4.30 -22.13 16.31
C PHE A 212 5.32 -22.24 15.17
N ASP A 213 6.16 -21.22 14.96
CA ASP A 213 7.22 -21.24 13.93
C ASP A 213 8.16 -22.44 14.11
N SER A 214 8.64 -22.67 15.33
CA SER A 214 9.51 -23.81 15.64
C SER A 214 8.79 -25.16 15.62
N ASP A 215 7.51 -25.21 15.98
CA ASP A 215 6.74 -26.45 16.06
C ASP A 215 6.23 -26.90 14.67
N PHE A 216 5.94 -25.96 13.78
CA PHE A 216 5.37 -26.23 12.46
C PHE A 216 6.35 -26.04 11.30
N GLN A 217 7.27 -25.07 11.41
CA GLN A 217 8.21 -24.70 10.37
C GLN A 217 7.51 -24.40 9.03
N PRO A 218 6.62 -23.38 8.98
CA PRO A 218 5.95 -23.02 7.74
C PRO A 218 6.98 -22.69 6.66
N ASP A 219 6.70 -23.06 5.41
CA ASP A 219 7.55 -22.81 4.25
C ASP A 219 6.83 -22.05 3.15
N GLY A 220 7.59 -21.55 2.17
CA GLY A 220 7.08 -20.79 1.03
C GLY A 220 6.09 -19.69 1.43
N ALA A 221 4.93 -19.68 0.79
CA ALA A 221 3.87 -18.70 1.04
C ALA A 221 3.33 -18.74 2.49
N TYR A 222 3.37 -19.89 3.17
CA TYR A 222 2.91 -19.98 4.55
C TYR A 222 3.90 -19.35 5.53
N ALA A 223 5.21 -19.43 5.24
CA ALA A 223 6.23 -18.71 6.01
C ALA A 223 6.03 -17.19 5.90
N GLU A 224 5.77 -16.71 4.69
CA GLU A 224 5.48 -15.29 4.43
C GLU A 224 4.22 -14.84 5.17
N TRP A 225 3.14 -15.64 5.12
CA TRP A 225 1.91 -15.33 5.85
C TRP A 225 2.10 -15.34 7.37
N TYR A 226 2.88 -16.27 7.92
CA TYR A 226 3.25 -16.25 9.34
C TYR A 226 4.01 -14.98 9.71
N GLN A 227 4.98 -14.56 8.88
CA GLN A 227 5.73 -13.32 9.11
C GLN A 227 4.82 -12.09 9.07
N GLN A 228 3.87 -12.03 8.12
CA GLN A 228 2.85 -10.97 8.10
C GLN A 228 2.05 -10.94 9.41
N MET A 229 1.58 -12.10 9.91
CA MET A 229 0.88 -12.16 11.21
C MET A 229 1.76 -11.66 12.37
N ALA A 230 3.06 -11.98 12.36
CA ALA A 230 4.00 -11.51 13.38
C ALA A 230 4.16 -9.98 13.35
N ASP A 231 4.20 -9.38 12.16
CA ASP A 231 4.28 -7.93 11.98
C ASP A 231 2.98 -7.24 12.46
N LEU A 232 1.82 -7.83 12.17
CA LEU A 232 0.53 -7.36 12.69
C LEU A 232 0.49 -7.39 14.22
N LEU A 233 0.95 -8.48 14.83
CA LEU A 233 1.02 -8.61 16.29
C LEU A 233 1.96 -7.57 16.91
N ALA A 234 3.15 -7.39 16.34
CA ALA A 234 4.12 -6.40 16.80
C ALA A 234 3.53 -4.98 16.74
N PHE A 235 2.83 -4.66 15.65
CA PHE A 235 2.11 -3.41 15.51
C PHE A 235 1.03 -3.26 16.58
N ALA A 236 0.14 -4.25 16.75
CA ALA A 236 -0.93 -4.17 17.76
C ALA A 236 -0.40 -3.90 19.17
N LYS A 237 0.70 -4.55 19.54
CA LYS A 237 1.35 -4.36 20.84
C LYS A 237 1.89 -2.95 21.02
N LYS A 238 2.51 -2.37 19.99
CA LYS A 238 3.02 -1.00 20.04
C LYS A 238 1.89 0.00 20.31
N TYR A 239 0.76 -0.15 19.61
CA TYR A 239 -0.33 0.85 19.64
C TYR A 239 -1.31 0.67 20.79
N ARG A 240 -1.48 -0.54 21.36
CA ARG A 240 -2.27 -0.72 22.59
C ARG A 240 -1.63 -0.16 23.86
N THR A 241 -0.31 0.02 23.88
CA THR A 241 0.37 0.62 25.05
C THR A 241 0.27 2.14 25.10
N GLN A 242 -0.36 2.76 24.10
CA GLN A 242 -0.49 4.21 23.95
C GLN A 242 -1.92 4.73 24.17
N GLU A 243 -2.89 3.83 24.36
CA GLU A 243 -4.28 4.12 24.76
C GLU A 243 -4.46 3.94 26.26
#